data_AF-A0A4P6UQT1-F1
#
_entry.id   AF-A0A4P6UQT1-F1
#
_cell.length_a   1.000
_cell.length_b   1.000
_cell.length_c   1.000
_cell.angle_alpha   90.00
_cell.angle_beta   90.00
_cell.angle_gamma   90.00
#
_symmetry.space_group_name_H-M   'P 1'
#
loop_
_entity.id
_entity.type
_entity.pdbx_description
1 polymer ?
#
loop_
_entity_poly.entity_id
_entity_poly.type
_entity_poly.pdbx_seq_one_letter_code
_entity_poly.pdbx_strand_id
1 'polypeptide(L)'
;MAINAANFSTAVQSLNSGKDISNKQTPIEAQKSFANTLKEAINKVNDYQMQSDKLTNRLIQGDHVELHEVMIAAQKASITLNATVEIRNKVIEAYQEIMRMTV
;
A
#
# COMPACT_ATOMS: atom_id res chain seq x y z
N MET A 1 -1.50 -57.09 33.66
CA MET A 1 -1.41 -55.66 33.97
C MET A 1 -0.10 -55.15 33.40
N ALA A 2 -0.14 -54.53 32.21
CA ALA A 2 1.01 -53.85 31.61
C ALA A 2 0.45 -52.69 30.80
N ILE A 3 0.73 -51.47 31.27
CA ILE A 3 0.28 -50.21 30.65
C ILE A 3 1.29 -49.88 29.54
N ASN A 4 0.80 -49.81 28.31
CA ASN A 4 1.58 -49.50 27.13
C ASN A 4 1.84 -47.98 27.06
N ALA A 5 2.97 -47.54 27.64
CA ALA A 5 3.41 -46.14 27.69
C ALA A 5 3.95 -45.59 26.34
N ALA A 6 3.89 -46.36 25.26
CA ALA A 6 4.44 -45.98 23.96
C ALA A 6 3.54 -45.07 23.12
N ASN A 7 2.26 -44.90 23.48
CA ASN A 7 1.30 -44.14 22.66
C ASN A 7 1.05 -42.70 23.13
N PHE A 8 1.68 -42.25 24.23
CA PHE A 8 1.46 -40.90 24.76
C PHE A 8 2.44 -39.85 24.22
N SER A 9 3.56 -40.25 23.63
CA SER A 9 4.53 -39.28 23.05
C SER A 9 4.07 -38.73 21.70
N THR A 10 3.37 -39.54 20.89
CA THR A 10 2.95 -39.16 19.53
C THR A 10 1.79 -38.16 19.52
N ALA A 11 0.95 -38.15 20.56
CA ALA A 11 -0.19 -37.22 20.67
C ALA A 11 0.23 -35.79 21.09
N VAL A 12 1.35 -35.64 21.80
CA VAL A 12 1.83 -34.33 22.28
C VAL A 12 2.67 -33.61 21.20
N GLN A 13 3.24 -34.33 20.24
CA GLN A 13 4.02 -33.75 19.15
C GLN A 13 3.16 -33.01 18.11
N SER A 14 1.89 -33.41 17.93
CA SER A 14 0.99 -32.82 16.93
C SER A 14 0.32 -31.50 17.36
N LEU A 15 0.47 -31.09 18.62
CA LEU A 15 -0.08 -29.84 19.14
C LEU A 15 0.90 -28.67 19.06
N ASN A 16 2.15 -28.90 18.64
CA ASN A 16 3.18 -27.86 18.50
C ASN A 16 3.35 -27.34 17.05
N SER A 17 2.40 -27.63 16.16
CA SER A 17 2.37 -27.08 14.78
C SER A 17 1.24 -26.06 14.60
N GLY A 18 0.88 -25.38 15.69
CA GLY A 18 -0.09 -24.30 15.72
C GLY A 18 0.54 -22.97 15.29
N LYS A 19 0.81 -22.85 13.99
CA LYS A 19 0.79 -21.58 13.26
C LYS A 19 1.74 -20.52 13.83
N ASP A 20 3.01 -20.67 13.51
CA ASP A 20 3.93 -19.55 13.39
C ASP A 20 3.33 -18.50 12.45
N ILE A 21 2.62 -17.53 13.01
CA ILE A 21 2.41 -16.22 12.40
C ILE A 21 3.70 -15.39 12.60
N SER A 22 4.86 -16.00 12.39
CA SER A 22 6.09 -15.25 12.14
C SER A 22 6.05 -14.75 10.71
N ASN A 23 5.14 -13.81 10.43
CA ASN A 23 5.39 -12.83 9.40
C ASN A 23 6.43 -11.85 9.97
N LYS A 24 7.64 -12.35 10.24
CA LYS A 24 8.82 -11.50 10.39
C LYS A 24 9.12 -10.97 9.00
N GLN A 25 8.31 -10.02 8.52
CA GLN A 25 8.76 -9.17 7.42
C GLN A 25 10.04 -8.56 7.93
N THR A 26 11.14 -8.93 7.30
CA THR A 26 12.40 -8.25 7.55
C THR A 26 12.17 -6.76 7.26
N PRO A 27 12.87 -5.84 7.95
CA PRO A 27 12.74 -4.40 7.67
C PRO A 27 12.85 -4.08 6.16
N ILE A 28 13.63 -4.89 5.43
CA ILE A 28 13.83 -4.84 3.98
C ILE A 28 12.56 -5.23 3.20
N GLU A 29 11.84 -6.29 3.58
CA GLU A 29 10.58 -6.69 2.93
C GLU A 29 9.46 -5.69 3.20
N ALA A 30 9.38 -5.14 4.41
CA ALA A 30 8.44 -4.07 4.75
C ALA A 30 8.72 -2.80 3.92
N GLN A 31 10.00 -2.42 3.79
CA GLN A 31 10.42 -1.29 2.95
C GLN A 31 10.07 -1.50 1.48
N LYS A 32 10.28 -2.71 0.94
CA LYS A 32 9.93 -3.05 -0.45
C LYS A 32 8.42 -3.00 -0.69
N SER A 33 7.62 -3.54 0.23
CA SER A 33 6.15 -3.50 0.16
C SER A 33 5.63 -2.06 0.18
N PHE A 34 6.19 -1.23 1.08
CA PHE A 34 5.85 0.18 1.15
C PHE A 34 6.23 0.94 -0.12
N ALA A 35 7.44 0.73 -0.65
CA ALA A 35 7.89 1.35 -1.90
C ALA A 35 7.00 0.98 -3.09
N ASN A 36 6.54 -0.27 -3.17
CA ASN A 36 5.58 -0.71 -4.18
C ASN A 36 4.23 0.01 -4.03
N THR A 37 3.69 0.06 -2.81
CA THR A 37 2.43 0.76 -2.51
C THR A 37 2.52 2.25 -2.86
N LEU A 38 3.64 2.89 -2.52
CA LEU A 38 3.89 4.29 -2.85
C LEU A 38 3.96 4.51 -4.36
N LYS A 39 4.65 3.62 -5.09
CA LYS A 39 4.71 3.66 -6.55
C LYS A 39 3.32 3.54 -7.18
N GLU A 40 2.50 2.63 -6.68
CA GLU A 40 1.11 2.49 -7.12
C GLU A 40 0.27 3.74 -6.79
N ALA A 41 0.46 4.35 -5.62
CA ALA A 41 -0.22 5.58 -5.25
C ALA A 41 0.15 6.74 -6.18
N ILE A 42 1.44 6.89 -6.52
CA ILE A 42 1.91 7.91 -7.48
C ILE A 42 1.31 7.67 -8.86
N ASN A 43 1.27 6.42 -9.33
CA ASN A 43 0.64 6.09 -10.60
C ASN A 43 -0.86 6.45 -10.60
N LYS A 44 -1.58 6.17 -9.50
CA LYS A 44 -2.99 6.56 -9.35
C LYS A 44 -3.20 8.07 -9.42
N VAL A 45 -2.26 8.87 -8.89
CA VAL A 45 -2.34 10.34 -8.99
C VAL A 45 -2.26 10.78 -10.45
N ASN A 46 -1.33 10.18 -11.21
CA ASN A 46 -1.24 10.42 -12.65
C ASN A 46 -2.52 10.01 -13.38
N ASP A 47 -3.12 8.88 -13.02
CA ASP A 47 -4.39 8.44 -13.60
C ASP A 47 -5.53 9.43 -13.33
N TYR A 48 -5.61 9.99 -12.12
CA TYR A 48 -6.60 11.03 -11.78
C TYR A 48 -6.37 12.32 -12.56
N GLN A 49 -5.12 12.73 -12.75
CA GLN A 49 -4.77 13.89 -13.57
C GLN A 49 -5.21 13.68 -15.02
N MET A 50 -4.83 12.55 -15.63
CA MET A 50 -5.23 12.21 -17.00
C MET A 50 -6.75 12.09 -17.17
N GLN A 51 -7.45 11.57 -16.17
CA GLN A 51 -8.91 11.50 -16.18
C GLN A 51 -9.54 12.90 -16.16
N SER A 52 -9.04 13.80 -15.32
CA SER A 52 -9.48 15.21 -15.28
C SER A 52 -9.26 15.90 -16.62
N ASP A 53 -8.09 15.71 -17.23
CA ASP A 53 -7.75 16.30 -18.52
C ASP A 53 -8.64 15.74 -19.64
N LYS A 54 -8.90 14.43 -19.62
CA LYS A 54 -9.80 13.78 -20.58
C LYS A 54 -11.22 14.32 -20.48
N LEU A 55 -11.75 14.48 -19.26
CA LEU A 55 -13.10 15.02 -19.04
C LEU A 55 -13.17 16.49 -19.47
N THR A 56 -12.13 17.27 -19.19
CA THR A 56 -12.01 18.67 -19.64
C THR A 56 -12.03 18.75 -21.16
N ASN A 57 -11.23 17.92 -21.85
CA ASN A 57 -11.20 17.90 -23.31
C ASN A 57 -12.54 17.50 -23.93
N ARG A 58 -13.22 16.49 -23.37
CA ARG A 58 -14.55 16.07 -23.82
C ARG A 58 -15.58 17.18 -23.64
N LEU A 59 -15.56 17.90 -22.52
CA LEU A 59 -16.43 19.04 -22.29
C LEU A 59 -16.19 20.15 -23.33
N ILE A 60 -14.93 20.48 -23.63
CA ILE A 60 -14.58 21.51 -24.63
C ILE A 60 -15.00 21.08 -26.05
N GLN A 61 -14.97 19.78 -26.34
CA GLN A 61 -15.42 19.21 -27.61
C GLN A 61 -16.95 19.18 -27.77
N GLY A 62 -17.72 19.56 -26.75
CA GLY A 62 -19.19 19.52 -26.77
C GLY A 62 -19.75 18.10 -26.62
N ASP A 63 -18.94 17.18 -26.09
CA ASP A 63 -19.33 15.80 -25.80
C ASP A 63 -20.32 15.77 -24.61
N HIS A 64 -21.04 14.66 -24.40
CA HIS A 64 -21.99 14.51 -23.29
C HIS A 64 -21.26 14.33 -21.95
N VAL A 65 -20.60 15.38 -21.47
CA VAL A 65 -19.93 15.46 -20.17
C VAL A 65 -20.48 16.67 -19.46
N GLU A 66 -20.96 16.47 -18.24
CA GLU A 66 -21.49 17.56 -17.45
C GLU A 66 -20.37 18.36 -16.79
N LEU A 67 -20.50 19.69 -16.74
CA LEU A 67 -19.47 20.57 -16.13
C LEU A 67 -19.12 20.15 -14.69
N HIS A 68 -20.11 19.69 -13.92
CA HIS A 68 -19.89 19.26 -12.54
C HIS A 68 -18.98 18.03 -12.44
N GLU A 69 -19.02 17.11 -13.40
CA GLU A 69 -18.14 15.94 -13.42
C GLU A 69 -16.69 16.34 -13.64
N VAL A 70 -16.45 17.30 -14.55
CA VAL A 70 -15.11 17.87 -14.79
C VAL A 70 -14.59 18.54 -13.53
N MET A 71 -15.42 19.34 -12.86
CA MET A 71 -15.04 20.02 -11.62
C MET A 71 -14.69 19.04 -10.50
N ILE A 72 -15.50 17.99 -10.32
CA ILE A 72 -15.24 16.93 -9.32
C ILE A 72 -13.93 16.20 -9.65
N ALA A 73 -13.71 15.84 -10.92
CA ALA A 73 -12.48 15.19 -11.34
C ALA A 73 -11.24 16.07 -11.11
N ALA A 74 -11.32 17.36 -11.43
CA ALA A 74 -10.26 18.33 -11.20
C ALA A 74 -9.96 18.52 -9.71
N GLN A 75 -10.99 18.64 -8.87
CA GLN A 75 -10.82 18.72 -7.41
C GLN A 75 -10.18 17.45 -6.85
N LYS A 76 -10.62 16.27 -7.32
CA LYS A 76 -10.05 14.98 -6.91
C LYS A 76 -8.57 14.88 -7.29
N ALA A 77 -8.20 15.26 -8.51
CA ALA A 77 -6.81 15.29 -8.95
C ALA A 77 -5.97 16.25 -8.08
N SER A 78 -6.47 17.46 -7.82
CA SER A 78 -5.77 18.48 -7.00
C SER A 78 -5.55 18.02 -5.56
N ILE A 79 -6.58 17.52 -4.88
CA ILE A 79 -6.47 17.03 -3.50
C ILE A 79 -5.49 15.85 -3.42
N THR A 80 -5.59 14.92 -4.37
CA THR A 80 -4.74 13.73 -4.42
C THR A 80 -3.27 14.10 -4.69
N LEU A 81 -3.01 15.08 -5.56
CA LEU A 81 -1.68 15.60 -5.80
C LEU A 81 -1.08 16.24 -4.54
N ASN A 82 -1.85 17.10 -3.86
CA ASN A 82 -1.40 17.73 -2.62
C ASN A 82 -1.05 16.68 -1.54
N ALA A 83 -1.93 15.69 -1.35
CA ALA A 83 -1.66 14.58 -0.44
C ALA A 83 -0.37 13.82 -0.82
N THR A 84 -0.11 13.65 -2.11
CA THR A 84 1.09 12.96 -2.60
C THR A 84 2.37 13.73 -2.34
N VAL A 85 2.33 15.07 -2.43
CA VAL A 85 3.47 15.92 -2.06
C VAL A 85 3.81 15.75 -0.58
N GLU A 86 2.80 15.75 0.29
CA GLU A 86 3.00 15.51 1.72
C GLU A 86 3.60 14.13 2.00
N ILE A 87 3.07 13.09 1.35
CA ILE A 87 3.60 11.73 1.47
C ILE A 87 5.05 11.67 0.97
N ARG A 88 5.37 12.29 -0.17
CA ARG A 88 6.73 12.35 -0.71
C ARG A 88 7.71 12.93 0.32
N ASN A 89 7.33 14.03 0.96
CA ASN A 89 8.15 14.67 1.99
C ASN A 89 8.39 13.71 3.17
N LYS A 90 7.33 13.06 3.67
CA LYS A 90 7.43 12.08 4.76
C LYS A 90 8.25 10.84 4.43
N VAL A 91 8.20 10.37 3.18
CA VAL A 91 9.02 9.24 2.71
C VAL A 91 10.51 9.61 2.70
N ILE A 92 10.85 10.82 2.28
CA ILE A 92 12.23 11.31 2.30
C ILE A 92 12.73 11.43 3.75
N GLU A 93 11.92 11.98 4.66
CA GLU A 93 12.22 12.04 6.09
C GLU A 93 12.46 10.62 6.67
N ALA A 94 11.57 9.68 6.39
CA ALA A 94 11.69 8.30 6.87
C ALA A 94 12.96 7.59 6.34
N TYR A 95 13.32 7.83 5.07
CA TYR A 95 14.57 7.31 4.51
C TYR A 95 15.80 7.90 5.21
N GLN A 96 15.80 9.21 5.47
CA GLN A 96 16.88 9.88 6.20
C GLN A 96 17.02 9.37 7.63
N GLU A 97 15.91 9.09 8.32
CA GLU A 97 15.92 8.56 9.69
C GLU A 97 16.51 7.14 9.76
N ILE A 98 16.13 6.26 8.83
CA ILE A 98 16.70 4.89 8.75
C ILE A 98 18.23 4.94 8.57
N MET A 99 18.73 5.85 7.74
CA MET A 99 20.17 6.04 7.52
C MET A 99 20.89 6.58 8.77
N ARG A 100 20.20 7.36 9.62
CA ARG A 100 20.74 7.86 10.89
C ARG A 100 20.78 6.81 11.99
N MET A 101 19.89 5.81 11.95
CA MET A 101 19.89 4.70 12.91
C MET A 101 20.98 3.65 12.65
N THR A 102 21.55 3.59 11.45
CA THR A 102 22.48 2.53 11.02
C THR A 102 23.96 2.90 11.09
N VAL A 103 24.31 4.07 11.66
CA VAL A 103 25.70 4.48 11.90
C VAL A 103 26.13 4.27 13.34
#